data_AF-A0AA50WV34-F1
#
_entry.id   AF-A0AA50WV34-F1
#
_cell.length_a   1.000
_cell.length_b   1.000
_cell.length_c   1.000
_cell.angle_alpha   90.00
_cell.angle_beta   90.00
_cell.angle_gamma   90.00
#
_symmetry.space_group_name_H-M   'P 1'
#
loop_
_entity.id
_entity.type
_entity.pdbx_description
1 polymer ?
#
loop_
_entity_poly.entity_id
_entity_poly.type
_entity_poly.pdbx_seq_one_letter_code
_entity_poly.pdbx_strand_id
1 'polypeptide(L)'
;DIDECVDPGSCSQMCINEKGTFKCECHAGYARDPRDRTKCKATEGHPSLLFARRFDIRKISLDHHEMVAIVNDTKSATALDYVFRTGMIFWSDV
;
A
#
# COMPACT_ATOMS: atom_id res chain seq x y z
N ASP A 1 -20.90 8.93 -26.69
CA ASP A 1 -19.96 9.09 -25.57
C ASP A 1 -20.37 8.08 -24.51
N ILE A 2 -19.42 7.33 -23.97
CA ILE A 2 -19.66 6.34 -22.92
C ILE A 2 -19.11 6.91 -21.62
N ASP A 3 -19.69 6.54 -20.47
CA ASP A 3 -19.16 6.95 -19.18
C ASP A 3 -18.32 5.82 -18.58
N GLU A 4 -17.01 5.86 -18.81
CA GLU A 4 -16.08 4.84 -18.29
C GLU A 4 -16.00 4.86 -16.76
N CYS A 5 -16.46 5.92 -16.09
CA CYS A 5 -16.46 6.00 -14.63
C CYS A 5 -17.56 5.16 -13.97
N VAL A 6 -18.55 4.70 -14.74
CA VAL A 6 -19.55 3.74 -14.26
C VAL A 6 -18.98 2.32 -14.15
N ASP A 7 -17.92 2.02 -14.91
CA ASP A 7 -17.25 0.73 -14.88
C ASP A 7 -16.30 0.62 -13.67
N PRO A 8 -16.50 -0.36 -12.76
CA PRO A 8 -15.66 -0.51 -11.58
C PRO A 8 -14.20 -0.78 -11.96
N GLY A 9 -13.28 0.01 -11.40
CA GLY A 9 -11.84 -0.18 -11.58
C GLY A 9 -11.22 0.56 -12.77
N SER A 10 -12.00 1.37 -13.51
CA SER A 10 -11.47 2.26 -14.56
C SER A 10 -10.37 3.21 -14.06
N CYS A 11 -10.49 3.66 -12.80
CA CYS A 11 -9.43 4.36 -12.08
C CYS A 11 -9.20 3.69 -10.71
N SER A 12 -7.98 3.77 -10.18
CA SER A 12 -7.69 3.32 -8.82
C SER A 12 -8.37 4.15 -7.73
N GLN A 13 -8.61 5.44 -8.01
CA GLN A 13 -9.18 6.39 -7.06
C GLN A 13 -10.28 7.20 -7.75
N MET A 14 -10.00 8.46 -8.12
CA MET A 14 -11.02 9.35 -8.67
C MET A 14 -11.08 9.24 -10.20
N CYS A 15 -12.30 9.13 -10.74
CA CYS A 15 -12.58 9.13 -12.18
C CYS A 15 -13.41 10.36 -12.56
N ILE A 16 -13.04 11.02 -13.65
CA ILE A 16 -13.77 12.14 -14.23
C ILE A 16 -14.03 11.82 -15.69
N ASN A 17 -15.31 11.65 -16.02
CA ASN A 17 -15.77 11.44 -17.38
C ASN A 17 -15.65 12.75 -18.19
N GLU A 18 -15.07 12.69 -19.37
CA GLU A 18 -14.90 13.82 -20.29
C GLU A 18 -15.48 13.44 -21.67
N LYS A 19 -15.74 14.42 -22.53
CA LYS A 19 -16.31 14.08 -23.84
C LYS A 19 -15.31 13.32 -24.70
N GLY A 20 -15.61 12.06 -24.99
CA GLY A 20 -14.80 11.16 -25.81
C GLY A 20 -13.66 10.47 -25.06
N THR A 21 -13.53 10.65 -23.73
CA THR A 21 -12.48 10.03 -22.91
C THR A 21 -12.78 10.18 -21.42
N PHE A 22 -11.93 9.64 -20.56
CA PHE A 22 -11.98 9.90 -19.12
C PHE A 22 -10.58 10.23 -18.62
N LYS A 23 -10.52 10.89 -17.46
CA LYS A 23 -9.27 11.11 -16.73
C LYS A 23 -9.37 10.59 -15.32
N CYS A 24 -8.26 10.02 -14.86
CA CYS A 24 -8.09 9.63 -13.47
C CYS A 24 -7.28 10.68 -12.70
N GLU A 25 -7.72 10.96 -11.49
CA GLU A 25 -7.04 11.83 -10.53
C GLU A 25 -6.77 11.06 -9.22
N CYS A 26 -5.79 11.55 -8.46
CA CYS A 26 -5.34 10.92 -7.22
C CYS A 26 -5.59 11.85 -6.04
N HIS A 27 -5.94 11.27 -4.89
CA HIS A 27 -6.04 11.99 -3.62
C HIS A 27 -4.67 12.53 -3.17
N ALA A 28 -4.68 13.50 -2.25
CA ALA A 28 -3.47 14.03 -1.65
C ALA A 28 -2.60 12.92 -1.03
N GLY A 29 -1.28 12.98 -1.26
CA GLY A 29 -0.34 11.92 -0.89
C GLY A 29 -0.19 10.80 -1.92
N TYR A 30 -0.86 10.91 -3.08
CA TYR A 30 -0.74 9.99 -4.20
C TYR A 30 -0.48 10.74 -5.52
N ALA A 31 0.25 10.10 -6.42
CA ALA A 31 0.52 10.58 -7.77
C ALA A 31 0.18 9.49 -8.80
N ARG A 32 -0.16 9.90 -10.03
CA ARG A 32 -0.46 8.98 -11.13
C ARG A 32 0.79 8.18 -11.50
N ASP A 33 0.65 6.88 -11.72
CA ASP A 33 1.75 6.07 -12.22
C ASP A 33 2.13 6.51 -13.65
N PRO A 34 3.39 6.88 -13.92
CA PRO A 34 3.84 7.23 -15.27
C PRO A 34 3.62 6.13 -16.31
N ARG A 35 3.60 4.86 -15.88
CA ARG A 35 3.38 3.68 -16.74
C ARG A 35 1.92 3.37 -16.97
N ASP A 36 1.06 3.70 -16.01
CA ASP A 36 -0.38 3.48 -16.08
C ASP A 36 -1.12 4.66 -15.44
N ARG A 37 -1.60 5.54 -16.31
CA ARG A 37 -2.29 6.77 -15.98
C ARG A 37 -3.62 6.56 -15.24
N THR A 38 -4.11 5.32 -15.16
CA THR A 38 -5.31 4.94 -14.38
C THR A 38 -5.00 4.59 -12.93
N LYS A 39 -3.72 4.38 -12.60
CA LYS A 39 -3.26 3.96 -11.26
C LYS A 39 -2.72 5.14 -10.47
N CYS A 40 -2.96 5.09 -9.17
CA CYS A 40 -2.41 6.03 -8.20
C CYS A 40 -1.42 5.31 -7.28
N LYS A 41 -0.23 5.89 -7.10
CA LYS A 41 0.83 5.40 -6.23
C LYS A 41 1.10 6.41 -5.12
N ALA A 42 1.33 5.93 -3.91
CA ALA A 42 1.70 6.80 -2.80
C ALA A 42 2.98 7.57 -3.17
N THR A 43 3.02 8.87 -2.86
CA THR A 43 4.19 9.72 -3.15
C THR A 43 5.33 9.50 -2.18
N GLU A 44 5.04 8.96 -1.00
CA GLU A 44 5.99 8.71 0.07
C GLU A 44 5.92 7.26 0.56
N GLY A 45 7.07 6.73 0.93
CA GLY A 45 7.20 5.38 1.47
C GLY A 45 7.36 4.30 0.41
N HIS A 46 7.92 3.17 0.84
CA HIS A 46 8.02 1.96 0.02
C HIS A 46 6.98 0.95 0.51
N PRO A 47 6.19 0.36 -0.40
CA PRO A 47 5.22 -0.64 -0.03
C PRO A 47 5.94 -1.85 0.58
N SER A 48 5.52 -2.24 1.77
CA SER A 48 6.08 -3.38 2.49
C SER A 48 4.98 -4.07 3.28
N LEU A 49 5.06 -5.40 3.38
CA LEU A 49 4.21 -6.16 4.30
C LEU A 49 5.01 -6.41 5.58
N LEU A 50 4.46 -5.97 6.70
CA LEU A 50 4.96 -6.27 8.04
C LEU A 50 4.00 -7.30 8.65
N PHE A 51 4.53 -8.43 9.12
CA PHE A 51 3.70 -9.51 9.65
C PHE A 51 4.36 -10.22 10.83
N ALA A 52 3.52 -10.64 11.77
CA ALA A 52 3.92 -11.45 12.91
C ALA A 52 3.90 -12.93 12.50
N ARG A 53 4.93 -13.66 12.88
CA ARG A 53 4.90 -15.12 13.01
C ARG A 53 5.07 -15.44 14.49
N ARG A 54 4.68 -16.66 14.88
CA ARG A 54 4.68 -17.08 16.30
C ARG A 54 6.00 -16.76 17.02
N PHE A 55 7.13 -16.97 16.34
CA PHE A 55 8.45 -16.84 16.97
C PHE A 55 9.24 -15.61 16.50
N ASP A 56 8.77 -14.87 15.51
CA ASP A 56 9.48 -13.68 15.02
C ASP A 56 8.59 -12.73 14.20
N ILE A 57 9.07 -11.52 13.95
CA ILE A 57 8.39 -10.51 13.14
C ILE A 57 9.24 -10.21 11.90
N ARG A 58 8.60 -10.26 10.73
CA ARG A 58 9.25 -10.13 9.43
C ARG A 58 8.64 -8.99 8.63
N LYS A 59 9.48 -8.37 7.79
CA LYS A 59 9.06 -7.37 6.81
C LYS A 59 9.50 -7.82 5.44
N ILE A 60 8.63 -7.73 4.44
CA ILE A 60 8.97 -7.98 3.03
C ILE A 60 8.70 -6.73 2.19
N SER A 61 9.69 -6.31 1.38
CA SER A 61 9.55 -5.24 0.39
C SER A 61 8.77 -5.73 -0.82
N LEU A 62 7.74 -5.00 -1.25
CA LEU A 62 6.94 -5.36 -2.43
C LEU A 62 7.62 -4.95 -3.74
N ASP A 63 8.63 -4.09 -3.68
CA ASP A 63 9.35 -3.63 -4.87
C ASP A 63 10.44 -4.64 -5.28
N HIS A 64 11.17 -5.20 -4.30
CA HIS A 64 12.38 -6.01 -4.54
C HIS A 64 12.22 -7.46 -4.05
N HIS A 65 11.09 -7.78 -3.40
CA HIS A 65 10.81 -9.08 -2.77
C HIS A 65 11.84 -9.52 -1.72
N GLU A 66 12.55 -8.55 -1.12
CA GLU A 66 13.51 -8.81 -0.05
C GLU A 66 12.80 -8.93 1.30
N MET A 67 13.08 -10.01 2.04
CA MET A 67 12.55 -10.27 3.38
C MET A 67 13.62 -10.04 4.45
N VAL A 68 13.27 -9.25 5.47
CA VAL A 68 14.15 -8.94 6.60
C VAL A 68 13.49 -9.32 7.93
N ALA A 69 14.31 -9.70 8.91
CA ALA A 69 13.89 -9.93 10.28
C ALA A 69 13.90 -8.62 11.06
N ILE A 70 12.78 -8.29 11.72
CA ILE A 70 12.66 -7.10 12.57
C ILE A 70 12.89 -7.47 14.04
N VAL A 71 12.29 -8.58 14.48
CA VAL A 71 12.46 -9.17 15.81
C VAL A 71 12.60 -10.66 15.62
N ASN A 72 13.64 -11.29 16.18
CA ASN A 72 13.93 -12.72 15.95
C ASN A 72 13.36 -13.66 17.02
N ASP A 73 13.12 -13.18 18.24
CA ASP A 73 12.85 -14.04 19.41
C ASP A 73 11.60 -13.56 20.17
N THR A 74 10.43 -13.81 19.58
CA THR A 74 9.13 -13.62 20.26
C THR A 74 8.64 -14.95 20.85
N LYS A 75 7.81 -14.92 21.89
CA LYS A 75 7.27 -16.14 22.51
C LYS A 75 6.10 -16.71 21.70
N SER A 76 5.11 -15.87 21.44
CA SER A 76 3.96 -16.10 20.58
C SER A 76 3.41 -14.76 20.07
N ALA A 77 4.12 -14.12 19.14
CA ALA A 77 3.60 -12.90 18.54
C ALA A 77 2.32 -13.17 17.72
N THR A 78 1.25 -12.43 18.03
CA THR A 78 -0.11 -12.69 17.49
C THR A 78 -0.71 -11.49 16.76
N ALA A 79 -0.40 -10.27 17.21
CA ALA A 79 -0.88 -9.03 16.61
C ALA A 79 0.25 -8.00 16.56
N LEU A 80 0.23 -7.13 15.54
CA LEU A 80 1.16 -6.01 15.41
C LEU A 80 0.48 -4.78 14.80
N ASP A 81 1.04 -3.61 15.09
CA ASP A 81 0.70 -2.34 14.45
C ASP A 81 1.94 -1.42 14.40
N TYR A 82 1.87 -0.31 13.68
CA TYR A 82 3.02 0.56 13.47
C TYR A 82 2.63 2.04 13.35
N VAL A 83 3.58 2.92 13.68
CA VAL A 83 3.47 4.36 13.43
C VAL A 83 4.49 4.71 12.35
N PHE A 84 4.00 4.88 11.12
CA PHE A 84 4.84 5.11 9.93
C PHE A 84 5.80 6.30 10.09
N ARG A 85 5.30 7.43 10.61
CA ARG A 85 6.08 8.68 10.71
C ARG A 85 7.28 8.59 11.65
N THR A 86 7.19 7.80 12.71
CA THR A 86 8.25 7.64 13.71
C THR A 86 9.03 6.34 13.54
N GLY A 87 8.60 5.45 12.64
CA GLY A 87 9.21 4.13 12.45
C GLY A 87 8.99 3.17 13.62
N MET A 88 8.03 3.44 14.52
CA MET A 88 7.75 2.57 15.67
C MET A 88 6.89 1.38 15.27
N ILE A 89 7.20 0.20 15.82
CA ILE A 89 6.44 -1.03 15.65
C ILE A 89 6.04 -1.54 17.04
N PHE A 90 4.77 -1.92 17.18
CA PHE A 90 4.17 -2.41 18.41
C PHE A 90 3.60 -3.81 18.16
N TRP A 91 3.77 -4.74 19.09
CA TRP A 91 3.23 -6.08 18.95
C TRP A 91 2.75 -6.65 20.29
N SER A 92 1.84 -7.61 20.21
CA SER A 92 1.38 -8.41 21.34
C SER A 92 2.09 -9.77 21.34
N ASP A 93 2.71 -10.11 22.47
CA ASP A 93 3.45 -11.35 22.68
C ASP A 93 2.89 -12.07 23.91
N VAL A 94 2.35 -13.27 23.72
CA VAL A 94 1.58 -14.02 24.74
C VAL A 94 2.15 -15.40 25.05
#